data_AF-A0A9Q1G597-F1
#
_entry.id   AF-A0A9Q1G597-F1
#
_cell.length_a   1.000
_cell.length_b   1.000
_cell.length_c   1.000
_cell.angle_alpha   90.00
_cell.angle_beta   90.00
_cell.angle_gamma   90.00
#
_symmetry.space_group_name_H-M   'P 1'
#
loop_
_entity.id
_entity.type
_entity.pdbx_description
1 polymer ?
#
loop_
_entity_poly.entity_id
_entity_poly.type
_entity_poly.pdbx_seq_one_letter_code
_entity_poly.pdbx_strand_id
1 'polypeptide(L)'
;MNTTYALRRQEIVGAPVAPRVRDVVDRWPALLMESQVFAEFHRINNVNLRTQFYKELDRHTPKLITLCREKATKTGKIAEELCEIMRIYDLQSADGPDLTDTPVALHDHRLG
;
A
#
# COMPACT_ATOMS: atom_id res chain seq x y z
N MET A 1 -25.15 -4.07 18.80
CA MET A 1 -24.92 -2.65 18.46
C MET A 1 -23.88 -2.59 17.34
N ASN A 2 -24.24 -2.04 16.19
CA ASN A 2 -23.30 -1.76 15.09
C ASN A 2 -22.45 -0.56 15.48
N THR A 3 -21.42 -0.76 16.31
CA THR A 3 -20.47 0.31 16.64
C THR A 3 -19.77 0.77 15.36
N THR A 4 -19.59 2.09 15.19
CA THR A 4 -18.90 2.66 14.02
C THR A 4 -17.39 2.63 14.26
N TYR A 5 -16.59 2.66 13.19
CA TYR A 5 -15.13 2.66 13.31
C TYR A 5 -14.63 3.87 14.11
N ALA A 6 -15.21 5.06 13.90
CA ALA A 6 -14.90 6.25 14.69
C ALA A 6 -15.02 6.03 16.21
N LEU A 7 -16.07 5.35 16.67
CA LEU A 7 -16.29 5.06 18.09
C LEU A 7 -15.23 4.09 18.64
N ARG A 8 -14.91 3.02 17.89
CA ARG A 8 -13.85 2.07 18.26
C ARG A 8 -12.49 2.75 18.36
N ARG A 9 -12.16 3.65 17.42
CA ARG A 9 -10.94 4.47 17.48
C ARG A 9 -10.91 5.34 18.73
N GLN A 10 -12.04 5.96 19.08
CA GLN A 10 -12.12 6.82 20.27
C GLN A 10 -11.89 6.03 21.56
N GLU A 11 -12.39 4.80 21.66
CA GLU A 11 -12.13 3.91 22.81
C GLU A 11 -10.62 3.63 23.00
N ILE A 12 -9.86 3.48 21.91
CA ILE A 12 -8.42 3.22 21.96
C ILE A 12 -7.63 4.50 22.26
N VAL A 13 -7.91 5.59 21.54
CA VAL A 13 -7.17 6.85 21.65
C VAL A 13 -7.47 7.56 22.97
N GLY A 14 -8.70 7.42 23.49
CA GLY A 14 -9.12 7.99 24.76
C GLY A 14 -8.80 7.11 25.97
N ALA A 15 -8.24 5.92 25.79
CA ALA A 15 -7.89 5.05 26.90
C ALA A 15 -6.74 5.66 27.73
N PRO A 16 -6.81 5.64 29.08
CA PRO A 16 -5.73 6.11 29.95
C PRO A 16 -4.41 5.37 29.73
N VAL A 17 -4.49 4.12 29.26
CA VAL A 17 -3.35 3.27 28.93
C VAL A 17 -3.59 2.67 27.55
N ALA A 18 -2.59 2.73 26.68
CA ALA A 18 -2.67 2.12 25.36
C ALA A 18 -2.91 0.60 25.46
N PRO A 19 -3.96 0.06 24.82
CA PRO A 19 -4.22 -1.37 24.84
C PRO A 19 -3.13 -2.14 24.08
N ARG A 20 -2.89 -3.40 24.44
CA ARG A 20 -1.97 -4.24 23.67
C ARG A 20 -2.58 -4.53 22.31
N VAL A 21 -1.74 -4.71 21.29
CA VAL A 21 -2.19 -5.01 19.93
C VAL A 21 -3.13 -6.21 19.89
N ARG A 22 -2.83 -7.29 20.63
CA ARG A 22 -3.70 -8.48 20.72
C ARG A 22 -5.12 -8.12 21.19
N ASP A 23 -5.23 -7.26 22.20
CA ASP A 23 -6.51 -6.90 22.81
C ASP A 23 -7.33 -6.03 21.83
N VAL A 24 -6.64 -5.25 21.00
CA VAL A 24 -7.25 -4.47 19.92
C VAL A 24 -7.77 -5.37 18.79
N VAL A 25 -6.97 -6.36 18.39
CA VAL A 25 -7.33 -7.32 17.35
C VAL A 25 -8.56 -8.13 17.77
N ASP A 26 -8.56 -8.64 19.00
CA ASP A 26 -9.64 -9.50 19.50
C ASP A 26 -10.96 -8.72 19.67
N ARG A 27 -10.88 -7.49 20.19
CA ARG A 27 -12.06 -6.70 20.54
C ARG A 27 -12.60 -5.86 19.39
N TRP A 28 -11.74 -5.37 18.50
CA TRP A 28 -12.11 -4.49 17.39
C TRP A 28 -11.45 -4.92 16.08
N PRO A 29 -11.69 -6.15 15.58
CA PRO A 29 -11.08 -6.63 14.34
C PRO A 29 -11.41 -5.74 13.14
N ALA A 30 -12.57 -5.07 13.16
CA ALA A 30 -13.00 -4.12 12.14
C ALA A 30 -12.07 -2.91 11.98
N LEU A 31 -11.26 -2.55 12.98
CA LEU A 31 -10.27 -1.47 12.85
C LEU A 31 -9.10 -1.85 11.93
N LEU A 32 -8.90 -3.15 11.71
CA LEU A 32 -7.83 -3.73 10.90
C LEU A 32 -8.36 -4.22 9.54
N MET A 33 -9.68 -4.20 9.33
CA MET A 33 -10.28 -4.54 8.06
C MET A 33 -10.02 -3.42 7.05
N GLU A 34 -9.37 -3.77 5.94
CA GLU A 34 -8.99 -2.85 4.87
C GLU A 34 -10.16 -1.97 4.40
N SER A 35 -11.34 -2.57 4.16
CA SER A 35 -12.54 -1.85 3.71
C SER A 35 -13.00 -0.77 4.70
N GLN A 36 -12.89 -1.04 6.00
CA GLN A 36 -13.26 -0.10 7.05
C GLN A 36 -12.24 1.02 7.20
N VAL A 37 -10.94 0.69 7.12
CA VAL A 37 -9.86 1.67 7.11
C VAL A 37 -10.02 2.63 5.92
N PHE A 38 -10.34 2.11 4.74
CA PHE A 38 -10.55 2.94 3.55
C PHE A 38 -11.78 3.83 3.67
N ALA A 39 -12.89 3.29 4.15
CA ALA A 39 -14.11 4.07 4.35
C ALA A 39 -13.89 5.23 5.33
N GLU A 40 -13.15 5.01 6.42
CA GLU A 40 -12.90 6.05 7.43
C GLU A 40 -11.83 7.04 7.02
N PHE A 41 -10.80 6.59 6.31
CA PHE A 41 -9.84 7.51 5.70
C PHE A 41 -10.55 8.47 4.74
N HIS A 42 -11.46 7.94 3.91
CA HIS A 42 -12.28 8.74 3.02
C HIS A 42 -13.21 9.67 3.80
N ARG A 43 -13.90 9.19 4.84
CA ARG A 43 -14.79 10.01 5.67
C ARG A 43 -14.07 11.19 6.32
N ILE A 44 -12.82 11.02 6.75
CA ILE A 44 -12.04 12.07 7.45
C ILE A 44 -11.37 13.03 6.47
N ASN A 45 -10.75 12.51 5.40
CA ASN A 45 -9.90 13.31 4.51
C ASN A 45 -10.57 13.66 3.17
N ASN A 46 -11.75 13.10 2.88
CA ASN A 46 -12.41 13.15 1.58
C ASN A 46 -11.54 12.65 0.41
N VAL A 47 -10.69 11.65 0.69
CA VAL A 47 -9.73 11.08 -0.27
C VAL A 47 -9.95 9.57 -0.39
N ASN A 48 -9.96 9.03 -1.60
CA ASN A 48 -9.91 7.59 -1.80
C ASN A 48 -8.48 7.09 -1.56
N LEU A 49 -8.27 6.41 -0.43
CA LEU A 49 -6.93 5.96 0.00
C LEU A 49 -6.27 5.03 -1.03
N ARG A 50 -7.01 4.06 -1.58
CA ARG A 50 -6.48 3.10 -2.56
C ARG A 50 -5.98 3.83 -3.80
N THR A 51 -6.82 4.67 -4.40
CA THR A 51 -6.46 5.43 -5.60
C THR A 51 -5.29 6.37 -5.34
N GLN A 52 -5.29 7.08 -4.20
CA GLN A 52 -4.21 8.00 -3.86
C GLN A 52 -2.89 7.27 -3.60
N PHE A 53 -2.92 6.12 -2.92
CA PHE A 53 -1.73 5.31 -2.68
C PHE A 53 -1.09 4.87 -3.98
N TYR A 54 -1.87 4.29 -4.90
CA TYR A 54 -1.34 3.85 -6.18
C TYR A 54 -0.83 5.01 -7.04
N LYS A 55 -1.54 6.14 -7.04
CA LYS A 55 -1.07 7.35 -7.75
C LYS A 55 0.30 7.80 -7.24
N GLU A 56 0.51 7.88 -5.92
CA GLU A 56 1.81 8.31 -5.38
C GLU A 56 2.87 7.21 -5.52
N LEU A 57 2.49 5.93 -5.49
CA LEU A 57 3.39 4.83 -5.80
C LEU A 57 3.91 4.97 -7.23
N ASP A 58 3.02 5.11 -8.21
CA ASP A 58 3.34 5.29 -9.63
C ASP A 58 4.26 6.49 -9.84
N ARG A 59 3.94 7.62 -9.18
CA ARG A 59 4.78 8.83 -9.20
C ARG A 59 6.21 8.59 -8.72
N HIS A 60 6.41 7.73 -7.71
CA HIS A 60 7.72 7.47 -7.11
C HIS A 60 8.44 6.24 -7.70
N THR A 61 7.74 5.37 -8.40
CA THR A 61 8.27 4.15 -9.03
C THR A 61 9.52 4.42 -9.90
N PRO A 62 9.56 5.42 -10.80
CA PRO A 62 10.77 5.69 -11.59
C PRO A 62 12.02 5.93 -10.74
N LYS A 63 11.88 6.68 -9.64
CA LYS A 63 12.98 6.98 -8.72
C LYS A 63 13.41 5.73 -7.94
N LEU A 64 12.45 4.89 -7.52
CA LEU A 64 12.75 3.62 -6.86
C LEU A 64 13.51 2.67 -7.78
N ILE A 65 13.12 2.60 -9.07
CA ILE A 65 13.84 1.79 -10.07
C ILE A 65 15.28 2.28 -10.22
N THR A 66 15.51 3.60 -10.34
CA THR A 66 16.87 4.15 -10.39
C THR A 66 17.70 3.74 -9.17
N LEU A 67 17.15 3.89 -7.97
CA LEU A 67 17.83 3.50 -6.73
C LEU A 67 18.12 1.99 -6.68
N CYS A 68 17.18 1.14 -7.11
CA CYS A 68 17.38 -0.31 -7.18
C CYS A 68 18.51 -0.66 -8.15
N ARG A 69 18.57 -0.03 -9.33
CA ARG A 69 19.64 -0.22 -10.31
C ARG A 69 21.01 0.18 -9.75
N GLU A 70 21.10 1.34 -9.10
CA GLU A 70 22.34 1.80 -8.44
C GLU A 70 22.82 0.84 -7.34
N LYS A 71 21.90 0.14 -6.68
CA LYS A 71 22.23 -0.86 -5.66
C LYS A 71 22.57 -2.22 -6.26
N ALA A 72 21.97 -2.57 -7.39
CA ALA A 72 22.23 -3.82 -8.12
C ALA A 72 23.64 -3.87 -8.73
N THR A 73 24.30 -2.74 -8.96
CA THR A 73 25.70 -2.69 -9.45
C THR A 73 26.74 -2.94 -8.35
N LYS A 74 26.31 -3.05 -7.09
CA LYS A 74 27.19 -3.34 -5.96
C LYS A 74 27.45 -4.84 -5.84
N THR A 75 28.24 -5.23 -4.85
CA THR A 75 28.54 -6.64 -4.57
C THR A 75 27.76 -7.15 -3.37
N GLY A 76 27.49 -8.46 -3.36
CA GLY A 76 26.79 -9.16 -2.28
C GLY A 76 25.37 -9.58 -2.66
N LYS A 77 24.80 -10.45 -1.82
CA LYS A 77 23.52 -11.15 -2.09
C LYS A 77 22.37 -10.20 -2.45
N ILE A 78 22.25 -9.07 -1.74
CA ILE A 78 21.18 -8.09 -2.00
C ILE A 78 21.33 -7.48 -3.40
N ALA A 79 22.56 -7.21 -3.84
CA ALA A 79 22.78 -6.64 -5.17
C ALA A 79 22.47 -7.67 -6.27
N GLU A 80 22.81 -8.95 -6.05
CA GLU A 80 22.45 -10.05 -6.94
C GLU A 80 20.93 -10.22 -7.06
N GLU A 81 20.20 -10.21 -5.93
CA GLU A 81 18.74 -10.25 -5.91
C GLU A 81 18.11 -9.04 -6.62
N LEU A 82 18.61 -7.83 -6.36
CA LEU A 82 18.14 -6.62 -7.04
C LEU A 82 18.43 -6.67 -8.55
N CYS A 83 19.57 -7.23 -8.96
CA CYS A 83 19.91 -7.41 -10.36
C CYS A 83 18.89 -8.33 -11.06
N GLU A 84 18.54 -9.45 -10.42
CA GLU A 84 17.54 -10.39 -10.97
C GLU A 84 16.14 -9.76 -11.01
N ILE A 85 15.73 -9.02 -9.97
CA ILE A 85 14.46 -8.30 -9.95
C ILE A 85 14.40 -7.28 -11.09
N MET A 86 15.47 -6.50 -11.30
CA MET A 86 15.53 -5.52 -12.40
C MET A 86 15.53 -6.20 -13.77
N ARG A 87 16.17 -7.36 -13.92
CA ARG A 87 16.13 -8.16 -15.15
C ARG A 87 14.70 -8.60 -15.49
N ILE A 88 13.95 -9.09 -14.50
CA ILE A 88 12.54 -9.50 -14.69
C ILE A 88 11.68 -8.29 -15.04
N TYR A 89 11.87 -7.17 -14.35
CA TYR A 89 11.14 -5.93 -14.62
C TYR A 89 11.35 -5.45 -16.07
N ASP A 90 12.59 -5.44 -16.55
CA ASP A 90 12.91 -5.01 -17.91
C ASP A 90 12.24 -5.90 -18.98
N LEU A 91 12.21 -7.22 -18.75
CA LEU A 91 11.52 -8.17 -19.63
C LEU A 91 10.00 -7.92 -19.67
N GLN A 92 9.38 -7.60 -18.54
CA GLN A 92 7.95 -7.30 -18.48
C GLN A 92 7.62 -5.94 -19.10
N SER A 93 8.55 -4.99 -19.06
CA SER A 93 8.37 -3.67 -19.67
C SER A 93 8.47 -3.66 -21.20
N ALA A 94 9.14 -4.66 -21.79
CA ALA A 94 9.40 -4.72 -23.23
C ALA A 94 8.21 -5.24 -24.07
N ASP A 95 7.27 -5.98 -23.47
CA ASP A 95 6.13 -6.64 -24.15
C ASP A 95 4.75 -6.02 -23.86
N GLY A 96 4.70 -4.90 -23.12
CA GLY A 96 3.45 -4.24 -22.71
C GLY A 96 3.27 -2.83 -23.31
N PRO A 97 2.02 -2.32 -23.47
CA PRO A 97 1.82 -0.90 -23.71
C PRO A 97 2.49 -0.11 -22.57
N ASP A 98 3.16 0.98 -22.91
CA ASP A 98 3.92 1.83 -21.99
C ASP A 98 3.15 2.06 -20.66
N LEU A 99 3.53 1.31 -19.62
CA LEU A 99 2.89 1.31 -18.31
C LEU A 99 3.14 2.62 -17.55
N THR A 100 3.91 3.56 -18.11
CA THR A 100 4.00 4.92 -17.58
C THR A 100 2.70 5.72 -17.75
N ASP A 101 1.81 5.30 -18.66
CA ASP A 101 0.54 5.99 -18.97
C ASP A 101 -0.72 5.30 -18.41
N THR A 102 -0.60 4.12 -17.80
CA THR A 102 -1.77 3.40 -17.24
C THR A 102 -1.74 3.43 -15.71
N PRO A 103 -2.60 4.22 -15.05
CA PRO A 103 -2.70 4.24 -13.59
C PRO A 103 -2.90 2.84 -13.03
N VAL A 104 -2.15 2.45 -12.00
CA VAL A 104 -2.35 1.15 -11.32
C VAL A 104 -3.78 1.01 -10.79
N ALA A 105 -4.46 2.13 -10.51
CA ALA A 105 -5.87 2.19 -10.16
C ALA A 105 -6.84 1.56 -11.18
N LEU A 106 -6.44 1.39 -12.46
CA LEU A 106 -7.27 0.79 -13.51
C LEU A 106 -7.09 -0.73 -13.66
N HIS A 107 -6.10 -1.33 -13.01
CA HIS A 107 -5.84 -2.77 -13.14
C HIS A 107 -6.87 -3.64 -12.37
N ASP A 108 -7.60 -3.07 -11.40
CA ASP A 108 -8.59 -3.78 -10.58
C ASP A 108 -10.00 -3.87 -11.19
N HIS A 109 -10.27 -3.19 -12.32
CA HIS A 109 -11.60 -3.21 -12.94
C HIS A 109 -11.85 -4.39 -13.90
N ARG A 110 -10.92 -5.34 -14.03
CA ARG A 110 -11.01 -6.44 -15.00
C ARG A 110 -11.35 -7.82 -14.43
N LEU A 111 -11.69 -7.90 -13.14
CA LEU A 111 -12.23 -9.12 -12.53
C LEU A 111 -13.66 -8.85 -12.05
N GLY A 112 -14.60 -8.93 -12.99
CA GLY A 112 -16.04 -9.04 -12.76
C GLY A 112 -16.56 -10.28 -13.47
#